data_AF-A0A9N9FNJ1-F1
#
_entry.id   AF-A0A9N9FNJ1-F1
#
_cell.length_a   1.000
_cell.length_b   1.000
_cell.length_c   1.000
_cell.angle_alpha   90.00
_cell.angle_beta   90.00
_cell.angle_gamma   90.00
#
_symmetry.space_group_name_H-M   'P 1'
#
loop_
_entity.id
_entity.type
_entity.pdbx_description
1 polymer ?
#
loop_
_entity_poly.entity_id
_entity_poly.type
_entity_poly.pdbx_seq_one_letter_code
_entity_poly.pdbx_strand_id
1 'polypeptide(L)'
;EQEISSKKNQIKDMKLLIQQLETYLKQELFKSNLADSRQREDEAKRLLNSSHSLIKIKDNGLIKGLYDLCNLGVIDDKYDVAISIACSALNNIVVDSIEVGQTCIEYLKRKELGCAKFILLNELPTMDMSPIQTP
;
A
#
# COMPACT_ATOMS: atom_id res chain seq x y z
N GLU A 1 24.78 22.68 -54.16
CA GLU A 1 23.73 21.63 -54.09
C GLU A 1 24.16 20.35 -53.35
N GLN A 2 25.36 19.81 -53.59
CA GLN A 2 25.85 18.60 -52.89
C GLN A 2 25.93 18.73 -51.36
N GLU A 3 26.34 19.88 -50.82
CA GLU A 3 26.44 20.09 -49.37
C GLU A 3 25.08 20.11 -48.67
N ILE A 4 24.05 20.65 -49.34
CA ILE A 4 22.67 20.68 -48.84
C ILE A 4 22.10 19.25 -48.80
N SER A 5 22.41 18.43 -49.81
CA SER A 5 22.02 17.01 -49.85
C SER A 5 22.67 16.20 -48.72
N SER A 6 23.96 16.43 -48.45
CA SER A 6 24.68 15.80 -47.34
C SER A 6 24.10 16.17 -45.97
N LYS A 7 23.87 17.47 -45.72
CA LYS A 7 23.24 17.93 -44.46
C LYS A 7 21.82 17.40 -44.30
N LYS A 8 21.05 17.26 -45.40
CA LYS A 8 19.70 16.70 -45.38
C LYS A 8 19.67 15.22 -44.98
N ASN A 9 20.66 14.44 -45.42
CA ASN A 9 20.82 13.04 -45.00
C ASN A 9 21.19 12.94 -43.51
N GLN A 10 22.14 13.76 -43.04
CA GLN A 10 22.48 13.82 -41.62
C GLN A 10 21.28 14.18 -40.72
N ILE A 11 20.44 15.13 -41.13
CA ILE A 11 19.21 15.49 -40.39
C ILE A 11 18.23 14.31 -40.35
N LYS A 12 18.17 13.51 -41.42
CA LYS A 12 17.29 12.34 -41.50
C LYS A 12 17.76 11.24 -40.56
N ASP A 13 19.07 10.99 -40.51
CA ASP A 13 19.68 10.01 -39.61
C ASP A 13 19.54 10.44 -38.15
N MET A 14 19.74 11.74 -37.86
CA MET A 14 19.57 12.29 -36.51
C MET A 14 18.11 12.20 -36.03
N LYS A 15 17.12 12.40 -36.92
CA LYS A 15 15.70 12.16 -36.61
C LYS A 15 15.40 10.70 -36.30
N LEU A 16 15.98 9.78 -37.08
CA LEU A 16 15.80 8.34 -36.85
C LEU A 16 16.37 7.94 -35.48
N LEU A 17 17.54 8.47 -35.13
CA LEU A 17 18.17 8.22 -33.84
C LEU A 17 17.33 8.76 -32.67
N ILE A 18 16.77 9.97 -32.79
CA ILE A 18 15.86 10.54 -31.78
C ILE A 18 14.64 9.64 -31.58
N GLN A 19 14.02 9.17 -32.67
CA GLN A 19 12.86 8.29 -32.58
C GLN A 19 13.19 6.96 -31.89
N GLN A 20 14.36 6.39 -32.16
CA GLN A 20 14.84 5.16 -31.49
C GLN A 20 15.04 5.38 -29.98
N LEU A 21 15.64 6.51 -29.60
CA LEU A 21 15.84 6.88 -28.20
C LEU A 21 14.50 7.08 -27.46
N GLU A 22 13.52 7.73 -28.08
CA GLU A 22 12.17 7.88 -27.50
C GLU A 22 11.47 6.54 -27.27
N THR A 23 11.58 5.60 -28.22
CA THR A 23 11.04 4.25 -28.02
C THR A 23 11.74 3.49 -26.91
N TYR A 24 13.05 3.65 -26.77
CA TYR A 24 13.82 3.02 -25.69
C TYR A 24 13.38 3.55 -24.32
N LEU A 25 13.27 4.87 -24.17
CA LEU A 25 12.79 5.53 -22.95
C LEU A 25 11.38 5.09 -22.55
N LYS A 26 10.45 4.98 -23.53
CA LYS A 26 9.09 4.47 -23.27
C LYS A 26 9.09 3.03 -22.77
N GLN A 27 9.94 2.17 -23.34
CA GLN A 27 10.07 0.78 -22.88
C GLN A 27 10.63 0.69 -21.46
N GLU A 28 11.60 1.53 -21.12
CA GLU A 28 12.20 1.55 -19.79
C GLU A 28 11.23 2.04 -18.72
N LEU A 29 10.49 3.13 -18.99
CA LEU A 29 9.39 3.60 -18.15
C LEU A 29 8.31 2.53 -17.94
N PHE A 30 7.92 1.84 -19.01
CA PHE A 30 6.93 0.77 -18.91
C PHE A 30 7.41 -0.39 -18.03
N LYS A 31 8.68 -0.80 -18.17
CA LYS A 31 9.28 -1.83 -17.31
C LYS A 31 9.33 -1.40 -15.84
N SER A 32 9.69 -0.13 -15.56
CA SER A 32 9.68 0.41 -14.20
C SER A 32 8.27 0.38 -13.60
N ASN A 33 7.28 0.90 -14.33
CA ASN A 33 5.89 0.92 -13.86
C ASN A 33 5.35 -0.49 -13.59
N LEU A 34 5.71 -1.47 -14.41
CA LEU A 34 5.35 -2.87 -14.18
C LEU A 34 6.03 -3.46 -12.93
N ALA A 35 7.31 -3.15 -12.72
CA ALA A 35 8.02 -3.59 -11.51
C ALA A 35 7.38 -3.00 -10.25
N ASP A 36 7.06 -1.69 -10.26
CA ASP A 36 6.41 -1.01 -9.15
C ASP A 36 5.01 -1.58 -8.86
N SER A 37 4.24 -1.86 -9.91
CA SER A 37 2.89 -2.44 -9.77
C SER A 37 2.94 -3.84 -9.16
N ARG A 38 3.89 -4.67 -9.59
CA ARG A 38 4.09 -6.01 -9.02
C ARG A 38 4.54 -5.94 -7.57
N GLN A 39 5.46 -5.04 -7.24
CA GLN A 39 5.91 -4.86 -5.86
C GLN A 39 4.76 -4.46 -4.95
N ARG A 40 3.91 -3.51 -5.38
CA ARG A 40 2.73 -3.08 -4.61
C ARG A 40 1.74 -4.23 -4.40
N GLU A 41 1.55 -5.08 -5.41
CA GLU A 41 0.68 -6.26 -5.30
C GLU A 41 1.23 -7.27 -4.28
N ASP A 42 2.53 -7.56 -4.33
CA ASP A 42 3.18 -8.48 -3.40
C ASP A 42 3.13 -7.94 -1.96
N GLU A 43 3.32 -6.63 -1.78
CA GLU A 43 3.16 -5.97 -0.48
C GLU A 43 1.72 -6.06 0.03
N ALA A 44 0.72 -5.79 -0.82
CA ALA A 44 -0.69 -5.88 -0.44
C ALA A 44 -1.08 -7.32 -0.01
N LYS A 45 -0.61 -8.34 -0.74
CA LYS A 45 -0.83 -9.75 -0.38
C LYS A 45 -0.18 -10.10 0.96
N ARG A 46 1.04 -9.63 1.21
CA ARG A 46 1.74 -9.87 2.48
C ARG A 46 0.99 -9.24 3.66
N LEU A 47 0.51 -8.00 3.50
CA LEU A 47 -0.30 -7.31 4.51
C LEU A 47 -1.61 -8.06 4.79
N LEU A 48 -2.29 -8.54 3.77
CA LEU A 48 -3.53 -9.29 3.94
C LEU A 48 -3.30 -10.62 4.69
N ASN A 49 -2.24 -11.33 4.33
CA ASN A 49 -1.86 -12.59 4.97
C ASN A 49 -1.46 -12.39 6.44
N SER A 50 -0.70 -11.33 6.75
CA SER A 50 -0.31 -11.01 8.13
C SER A 50 -1.54 -10.68 8.98
N SER A 51 -2.44 -9.82 8.53
CA SER A 51 -3.67 -9.48 9.25
C SER A 51 -4.57 -10.70 9.48
N HIS A 52 -4.83 -11.52 8.46
CA HIS A 52 -5.63 -12.74 8.63
C HIS A 52 -5.03 -13.73 9.64
N SER A 53 -3.70 -13.87 9.63
CA SER A 53 -3.03 -14.77 10.55
C SER A 53 -3.14 -14.30 12.01
N LEU A 54 -3.07 -12.99 12.25
CA LEU A 54 -3.23 -12.40 13.58
C LEU A 54 -4.65 -12.56 14.11
N ILE A 55 -5.64 -12.36 13.25
CA ILE A 55 -7.06 -12.57 13.58
C ILE A 55 -7.29 -14.03 13.99
N LYS A 56 -6.74 -15.01 13.27
CA LYS A 56 -6.86 -16.43 13.65
C LYS A 56 -6.29 -16.73 15.03
N ILE A 57 -5.18 -16.09 15.43
CA ILE A 57 -4.57 -16.28 16.75
C ILE A 57 -5.43 -15.65 17.85
N LYS A 58 -5.99 -14.47 17.57
CA LYS A 58 -6.95 -13.79 18.43
C LYS A 58 -8.18 -14.67 18.65
N ASP A 59 -8.74 -15.24 17.58
CA ASP A 59 -9.92 -16.11 17.65
C ASP A 59 -9.64 -17.41 18.42
N ASN A 60 -8.39 -17.91 18.33
CA ASN A 60 -7.92 -19.03 19.15
C ASN A 60 -7.63 -18.66 20.62
N GLY A 61 -7.72 -17.39 20.99
CA GLY A 61 -7.53 -16.89 22.35
C GLY A 61 -6.08 -16.93 22.85
N LEU A 62 -5.09 -17.14 21.97
CA LEU A 62 -3.67 -17.23 22.36
C LEU A 62 -3.11 -15.87 22.76
N ILE A 63 -3.60 -14.79 22.14
CA ILE A 63 -3.21 -13.41 22.44
C ILE A 63 -4.48 -12.60 22.69
N LYS A 64 -4.56 -12.00 23.88
CA LYS A 64 -5.66 -11.09 24.27
C LYS A 64 -5.23 -9.63 24.04
N GLY A 65 -6.19 -8.76 23.76
CA GLY A 65 -5.94 -7.33 23.53
C GLY A 65 -5.50 -6.99 22.10
N LEU A 66 -5.81 -7.86 21.14
CA LEU A 66 -5.68 -7.60 19.71
C LEU A 66 -7.07 -7.43 19.10
N TYR A 67 -7.30 -6.34 18.38
CA TYR A 67 -8.57 -5.99 17.77
C TYR A 67 -8.37 -5.66 16.28
N ASP A 68 -9.37 -5.98 15.47
CA ASP A 68 -9.38 -5.68 14.04
C ASP A 68 -10.24 -4.45 13.79
N LEU A 69 -9.68 -3.40 13.18
CA LEU A 69 -10.37 -2.12 13.00
C LEU A 69 -11.62 -2.27 12.14
N CYS A 70 -11.60 -3.15 11.13
CA CYS A 70 -12.76 -3.46 10.29
C CYS A 70 -13.92 -4.07 11.08
N ASN A 71 -13.65 -4.75 12.19
CA ASN A 71 -14.66 -5.45 12.98
C ASN A 71 -15.10 -4.65 14.23
N LEU A 72 -14.67 -3.39 14.37
CA LEU A 72 -15.02 -2.50 15.48
C LEU A 72 -16.21 -1.59 15.18
N GLY A 73 -16.71 -1.55 13.94
CA GLY A 73 -17.86 -0.74 13.56
C GLY A 73 -18.58 -1.32 12.34
N VAL A 74 -19.86 -1.00 12.23
CA VAL A 74 -20.69 -1.34 11.06
C VAL A 74 -21.15 -0.04 10.42
N ILE A 75 -21.14 0.00 9.10
CA ILE A 75 -21.53 1.16 8.31
C ILE A 75 -22.60 0.72 7.32
N ASP A 76 -23.45 1.65 6.89
CA ASP A 76 -24.45 1.40 5.85
C ASP A 76 -23.77 1.05 4.51
N ASP A 77 -24.22 -0.04 3.89
CA ASP A 77 -23.74 -0.59 2.61
C ASP A 77 -23.65 0.47 1.50
N LYS A 78 -24.48 1.51 1.54
CA LYS A 78 -24.43 2.64 0.60
C LYS A 78 -23.07 3.34 0.59
N TYR A 79 -22.35 3.33 1.71
CA TYR A 79 -21.08 4.04 1.88
C TYR A 79 -19.85 3.12 1.93
N ASP A 80 -20.04 1.80 1.83
CA ASP A 80 -18.95 0.81 1.95
C ASP A 80 -17.81 1.07 0.95
N VAL A 81 -18.17 1.29 -0.32
CA VAL A 81 -17.20 1.59 -1.38
C VAL A 81 -16.47 2.92 -1.10
N ALA A 82 -17.17 3.94 -0.61
CA ALA A 82 -16.58 5.25 -0.36
C ALA A 82 -15.53 5.17 0.75
N ILE A 83 -15.80 4.41 1.81
CA ILE A 83 -14.93 4.30 2.98
C ILE A 83 -13.73 3.40 2.70
N SER A 84 -13.95 2.29 2.00
CA SER A 84 -12.87 1.40 1.54
C SER A 84 -11.86 2.12 0.64
N ILE A 85 -12.29 3.12 -0.13
CA ILE A 85 -11.41 3.97 -0.94
C ILE A 85 -10.76 5.07 -0.11
N ALA A 86 -11.53 5.73 0.77
CA ALA A 86 -11.06 6.90 1.52
C ALA A 86 -10.02 6.53 2.59
N CYS A 87 -10.13 5.36 3.22
CA CYS A 87 -9.32 5.01 4.38
C CYS A 87 -8.45 3.77 4.15
N SER A 88 -7.15 3.99 3.92
CA SER A 88 -6.16 2.91 3.86
C SER A 88 -5.80 2.32 5.23
N ALA A 89 -6.22 2.96 6.32
CA ALA A 89 -5.91 2.55 7.69
C ALA A 89 -6.83 1.43 8.22
N LEU A 90 -7.90 1.08 7.50
CA LEU A 90 -8.86 0.04 7.91
C LEU A 90 -8.20 -1.33 8.13
N ASN A 91 -7.12 -1.62 7.40
CA ASN A 91 -6.37 -2.88 7.54
C ASN A 91 -5.38 -2.89 8.72
N ASN A 92 -5.33 -1.83 9.51
CA ASN A 92 -4.45 -1.74 10.68
C ASN A 92 -5.03 -2.53 11.85
N ILE A 93 -4.15 -3.14 12.62
CA ILE A 93 -4.52 -3.91 13.81
C ILE A 93 -4.41 -3.02 15.04
N VAL A 94 -5.45 -2.99 15.86
CA VAL A 94 -5.48 -2.21 17.09
C VAL A 94 -5.01 -3.08 18.25
N VAL A 95 -4.12 -2.54 19.08
CA VAL A 95 -3.52 -3.24 20.21
C VAL A 95 -3.69 -2.43 21.48
N ASP A 96 -4.07 -3.10 22.56
CA ASP A 96 -4.33 -2.47 23.86
C ASP A 96 -3.03 -1.99 24.53
N SER A 97 -2.02 -2.85 24.60
CA SER A 97 -0.73 -2.58 25.27
C SER A 97 0.47 -2.74 24.32
N ILE A 98 1.55 -2.01 24.62
CA ILE A 98 2.85 -2.13 23.94
C ILE A 98 3.38 -3.56 24.02
N GLU A 99 3.17 -4.25 25.14
CA GLU A 99 3.63 -5.63 25.40
C GLU A 99 2.98 -6.64 24.44
N VAL A 100 1.68 -6.49 24.21
CA VAL A 100 0.93 -7.31 23.26
C VAL A 100 1.42 -7.03 21.85
N GLY A 101 1.71 -5.77 21.52
CA GLY A 101 2.24 -5.38 20.21
C GLY A 101 3.60 -6.01 19.93
N GLN A 102 4.52 -5.99 20.89
CA GLN A 102 5.83 -6.65 20.79
C GLN A 102 5.69 -8.16 20.58
N THR A 103 4.80 -8.80 21.33
CA THR A 103 4.51 -10.24 21.19
C THR A 103 3.98 -10.57 19.79
N CYS A 104 3.10 -9.72 19.24
CA CYS A 104 2.57 -9.91 17.89
C CYS A 104 3.66 -9.73 16.82
N ILE A 105 4.55 -8.75 16.99
CA ILE A 105 5.70 -8.55 16.09
C ILE A 105 6.63 -9.76 16.12
N GLU A 106 6.92 -10.29 17.31
CA GLU A 106 7.76 -11.49 17.43
C GLU A 106 7.10 -12.70 16.77
N TYR A 107 5.80 -12.89 16.96
CA TYR A 107 5.05 -13.95 16.30
C TYR A 107 5.11 -13.83 14.76
N LEU A 108 4.89 -12.63 14.22
CA LEU A 108 4.96 -12.39 12.78
C LEU A 108 6.35 -12.70 12.22
N LYS A 109 7.41 -12.35 12.95
CA LYS A 109 8.80 -12.68 12.59
C LYS A 109 9.04 -14.19 12.57
N ARG A 110 8.59 -14.92 13.60
CA ARG A 110 8.78 -16.38 13.72
C ARG A 110 8.10 -17.17 12.59
N LYS A 111 6.99 -16.66 12.05
CA LYS A 111 6.24 -17.30 10.96
C LYS A 111 6.47 -16.68 9.58
N GLU A 112 7.34 -15.67 9.48
CA GLU A 112 7.67 -14.96 8.24
C GLU A 112 6.44 -14.42 7.50
N LEU A 113 5.41 -13.99 8.25
CA LEU A 113 4.12 -13.59 7.69
C LEU A 113 4.10 -12.20 7.05
N GLY A 114 5.25 -11.52 7.02
CA GLY A 114 5.41 -10.18 6.44
C GLY A 114 5.20 -9.07 7.47
N CYS A 115 4.88 -7.87 6.97
CA CYS A 115 4.71 -6.67 7.77
C CYS A 115 3.24 -6.48 8.16
N ALA A 116 2.99 -5.86 9.31
CA ALA A 116 1.67 -5.42 9.75
C ALA A 116 1.79 -4.04 10.40
N LYS A 117 0.73 -3.24 10.33
CA LYS A 117 0.66 -1.93 10.99
C LYS A 117 -0.20 -2.05 12.24
N PHE A 118 0.34 -1.56 13.35
CA PHE A 118 -0.32 -1.59 14.66
C PHE A 118 -0.67 -0.19 15.12
N ILE A 119 -1.87 -0.03 15.68
CA ILE A 119 -2.33 1.18 16.37
C ILE A 119 -2.34 0.86 17.86
N LEU A 120 -1.59 1.62 18.66
CA LEU A 120 -1.55 1.45 20.11
C LEU A 120 -2.61 2.32 20.77
N LEU A 121 -3.56 1.71 21.48
CA LEU A 121 -4.63 2.44 22.17
C LEU A 121 -4.09 3.39 23.24
N ASN A 122 -3.05 2.99 23.97
CA ASN A 122 -2.44 3.80 25.04
C ASN A 122 -1.83 5.12 24.56
N GLU A 123 -1.44 5.21 23.28
CA GLU A 123 -0.75 6.38 22.70
C GLU A 123 -1.67 7.21 21.80
N LEU A 124 -2.97 6.87 21.71
CA LEU A 124 -3.90 7.63 20.88
C LEU A 124 -4.24 8.98 21.53
N PRO A 125 -4.12 10.10 20.80
CA PRO A 125 -4.54 11.39 21.30
C PRO A 125 -6.07 11.42 21.43
N THR A 126 -6.58 12.03 22.50
CA THR A 126 -8.01 12.26 22.67
C THR A 126 -8.47 13.31 21.65
N MET A 127 -9.38 12.92 20.75
CA MET A 127 -9.99 13.82 19.79
C MET A 127 -11.40 14.22 20.24
N ASP A 128 -11.80 15.46 19.96
CA ASP A 128 -13.19 15.88 20.15
C ASP A 128 -14.06 15.21 19.07
N MET A 129 -14.99 14.37 19.51
CA MET A 129 -15.92 13.62 18.65
C MET A 129 -17.28 14.33 18.53
N SER A 130 -17.36 15.59 18.95
CA SER A 130 -18.58 16.39 18.80
C SER A 130 -18.93 16.58 17.31
N PRO A 131 -20.23 16.53 16.94
CA PRO A 131 -20.63 16.73 15.55
C PRO A 131 -20.26 18.13 15.07
N ILE A 132 -19.56 18.22 13.92
CA ILE A 132 -19.27 19.50 13.29
C ILE A 132 -20.47 19.92 12.43
N GLN A 133 -20.72 21.22 12.34
CA GLN A 133 -21.74 21.74 11.44
C GLN A 133 -21.18 21.78 10.01
N THR A 134 -21.58 20.81 9.19
CA THR A 134 -21.29 20.79 7.76
C THR A 134 -22.29 21.67 7.00
N PRO A 135 -21.86 22.45 5.99
CA PRO A 135 -22.74 23.27 5.15
C PRO A 135 -23.85 22.48 4.44
#